data_AF-F0Y3B7-F1
#
_entry.id   AF-F0Y3B7-F1
#
_cell.length_a   1.000
_cell.length_b   1.000
_cell.length_c   1.000
_cell.angle_alpha   90.00
_cell.angle_beta   90.00
_cell.angle_gamma   90.00
#
_symmetry.space_group_name_H-M   'P 1'
#
loop_
_entity.id
_entity.type
_entity.pdbx_description
1 polymer ?
#
loop_
_entity_poly.entity_id
_entity_poly.type
_entity_poly.pdbx_seq_one_letter_code
_entity_poly.pdbx_strand_id
1 'polypeptide(L)'
;KKDPKECEVCIANLEAIDALIDKDEKTSKQSIMEGITKHCGDLQNEAPNPNLNSRDRKMCYYFEPIRAAIAQPFSTRMPKDRVCKRLKKDNAEICEVKYPVQVDENISPEEFLAKLKKMRVKELKGILNDRGVKCEGCLEKDDFIKRIVETKHMSTDL
;
A
#
# COMPACT_ATOMS: atom_id res chain seq x y z
N LYS A 1 19.75 3.98 2.41
CA LYS A 1 19.18 3.67 1.07
C LYS A 1 17.67 3.88 1.14
N LYS A 2 17.11 4.63 0.19
CA LYS A 2 15.66 4.85 0.09
C LYS A 2 14.99 3.56 -0.34
N ASP A 3 13.87 3.22 0.29
CA ASP A 3 13.10 2.02 -0.02
C ASP A 3 12.41 2.19 -1.37
N PRO A 4 12.65 1.33 -2.38
CA PRO A 4 12.08 1.50 -3.71
C PRO A 4 10.56 1.35 -3.73
N LYS A 5 9.97 0.72 -2.70
CA LYS A 5 8.53 0.54 -2.53
C LYS A 5 7.90 1.51 -1.53
N GLU A 6 8.64 2.56 -1.16
CA GLU A 6 8.11 3.59 -0.26
C GLU A 6 6.86 4.25 -0.87
N CYS A 7 5.77 4.31 -0.11
CA CYS A 7 4.49 4.87 -0.54
C CYS A 7 3.80 4.15 -1.71
N GLU A 8 4.16 2.91 -2.06
CA GLU A 8 3.62 2.24 -3.26
C GLU A 8 2.09 2.22 -3.32
N VAL A 9 1.42 1.91 -2.20
CA VAL A 9 -0.05 1.86 -2.12
C VAL A 9 -0.66 3.26 -2.23
N CYS A 10 -0.07 4.26 -1.55
CA CYS A 10 -0.53 5.65 -1.64
C CYS A 10 -0.44 6.17 -3.08
N ILE A 11 0.69 5.92 -3.77
CA ILE A 11 0.90 6.37 -5.14
C ILE A 11 -0.10 5.70 -6.08
N ALA A 12 -0.25 4.37 -5.99
CA ALA A 12 -1.18 3.62 -6.84
C ALA A 12 -2.64 4.09 -6.68
N ASN A 13 -3.10 4.35 -5.45
CA ASN A 13 -4.43 4.89 -5.21
C ASN A 13 -4.60 6.30 -5.80
N LEU A 14 -3.62 7.18 -5.62
CA LEU A 14 -3.64 8.52 -6.20
C LEU A 14 -3.62 8.49 -7.75
N GLU A 15 -2.93 7.53 -8.36
CA GLU A 15 -2.96 7.32 -9.82
C GLU A 15 -4.33 6.83 -10.29
N ALA A 16 -4.94 5.88 -9.58
CA ALA A 16 -6.28 5.41 -9.88
C ALA A 16 -7.32 6.55 -9.78
N ILE A 17 -7.23 7.37 -8.74
CA ILE A 17 -8.08 8.57 -8.58
C ILE A 17 -7.89 9.55 -9.75
N ASP A 18 -6.64 9.82 -10.16
CA ASP A 18 -6.34 10.71 -11.28
C ASP A 18 -6.89 10.20 -12.62
N ALA A 19 -7.02 8.88 -12.77
CA ALA A 19 -7.62 8.25 -13.95
C ALA A 19 -9.16 8.36 -13.98
N LEU A 20 -9.81 8.60 -12.83
CA LEU A 20 -11.26 8.78 -12.72
C LEU A 20 -11.73 10.22 -13.01
N ILE A 21 -10.79 11.17 -13.11
CA ILE A 21 -11.07 12.61 -13.29
C ILE A 21 -10.85 12.99 -14.76
N ASP A 22 -11.83 13.68 -15.34
CA ASP A 22 -11.75 14.20 -16.69
C ASP A 22 -10.57 15.16 -16.87
N LYS A 23 -9.99 15.19 -18.08
CA LYS A 23 -8.70 15.87 -18.34
C LYS A 23 -8.72 17.36 -18.02
N ASP A 24 -9.83 18.02 -18.33
CA ASP A 24 -10.12 19.43 -18.07
C ASP A 24 -10.41 19.72 -16.60
N GLU A 25 -10.85 18.72 -15.84
CA GLU A 25 -11.21 18.82 -14.43
C GLU A 25 -10.06 18.47 -13.46
N LYS A 26 -8.89 18.03 -13.97
CA LYS A 26 -7.74 17.62 -13.13
C LYS A 26 -7.14 18.72 -12.26
N THR A 27 -7.52 19.99 -12.49
CA THR A 27 -7.12 21.13 -11.65
C THR A 27 -8.23 21.61 -10.72
N SER A 28 -9.43 21.03 -10.81
CA SER A 28 -10.55 21.35 -9.92
C SER A 28 -10.41 20.59 -8.60
N LYS A 29 -10.29 21.33 -7.50
CA LYS A 29 -10.23 20.70 -6.16
C LYS A 29 -11.49 19.90 -5.85
N GLN A 30 -12.65 20.38 -6.31
CA GLN A 30 -13.92 19.70 -6.13
C GLN A 30 -13.91 18.35 -6.85
N SER A 31 -13.57 18.34 -8.14
CA SER A 31 -13.51 17.13 -8.96
C SER A 31 -12.49 16.12 -8.42
N ILE A 32 -11.39 16.59 -7.83
CA ILE A 32 -10.42 15.72 -7.13
C ILE A 32 -11.02 15.11 -5.85
N MET A 33 -11.70 15.90 -5.01
CA MET A 33 -12.34 15.38 -3.81
C MET A 33 -13.43 14.36 -4.14
N GLU A 34 -14.23 14.63 -5.17
CA GLU A 34 -15.24 13.71 -5.68
C GLU A 34 -14.60 12.44 -6.26
N GLY A 35 -13.47 12.57 -6.96
CA GLY A 35 -12.67 11.44 -7.45
C GLY A 35 -12.17 10.54 -6.33
N ILE A 36 -11.75 11.10 -5.19
CA ILE A 36 -11.37 10.33 -3.99
C ILE A 36 -12.57 9.53 -3.48
N THR A 37 -13.72 10.17 -3.30
CA THR A 37 -14.93 9.50 -2.81
C THR A 37 -15.46 8.46 -3.78
N LYS A 38 -15.39 8.71 -5.09
CA LYS A 38 -15.74 7.72 -6.12
C LYS A 38 -14.80 6.51 -6.10
N HIS A 39 -13.50 6.72 -5.96
CA HIS A 39 -12.51 5.65 -5.86
C HIS A 39 -12.74 4.80 -4.60
N CYS A 40 -12.98 5.46 -3.47
CA CYS A 40 -13.08 4.79 -2.17
C CYS A 40 -14.45 4.18 -1.88
N GLY A 41 -15.51 4.65 -2.53
CA GLY A 41 -16.89 4.32 -2.18
C GLY A 41 -17.38 5.12 -0.98
N ASP A 42 -18.58 4.80 -0.51
CA ASP A 42 -19.22 5.51 0.60
C ASP A 42 -18.82 4.88 1.93
N LEU A 43 -17.66 5.32 2.45
CA LEU A 43 -17.16 4.84 3.74
C LEU A 43 -18.01 5.27 4.93
N GLN A 44 -18.82 6.34 4.81
CA GLN A 44 -19.66 6.81 5.91
C GLN A 44 -20.82 5.86 6.17
N ASN A 45 -21.36 5.26 5.10
CA ASN A 45 -22.44 4.29 5.17
C ASN A 45 -21.96 2.84 5.06
N GLU A 46 -20.69 2.57 5.40
CA GLU A 46 -20.07 1.23 5.37
C GLU A 46 -20.19 0.53 4.00
N ALA A 47 -20.21 1.30 2.91
CA ALA A 47 -20.27 0.82 1.54
C ALA A 47 -18.96 1.14 0.78
N PRO A 48 -17.82 0.55 1.18
CA PRO A 48 -16.55 0.74 0.49
C PRO A 48 -16.61 0.19 -0.94
N ASN A 49 -15.79 0.75 -1.83
CA ASN A 49 -15.67 0.22 -3.18
C ASN A 49 -15.24 -1.27 -3.14
N PRO A 50 -16.08 -2.19 -3.64
CA PRO A 50 -15.83 -3.63 -3.52
C PRO A 50 -14.63 -4.08 -4.36
N ASN A 51 -14.23 -3.30 -5.36
CA ASN A 51 -13.12 -3.63 -6.26
C ASN A 51 -11.73 -3.35 -5.66
N LEU A 52 -11.66 -2.69 -4.52
CA LEU A 52 -10.39 -2.40 -3.84
C LEU A 52 -9.93 -3.60 -3.02
N ASN A 53 -8.65 -3.93 -3.04
CA ASN A 53 -8.10 -4.92 -2.09
C ASN A 53 -8.03 -4.32 -0.67
N SER A 54 -7.61 -5.13 0.31
CA SER A 54 -7.52 -4.71 1.71
C SER A 54 -6.59 -3.52 1.95
N ARG A 55 -5.49 -3.39 1.18
CA ARG A 55 -4.52 -2.29 1.30
C ARG A 55 -5.05 -0.99 0.72
N ASP A 56 -5.72 -1.07 -0.42
CA ASP A 56 -6.36 0.08 -1.06
C ASP A 56 -7.54 0.59 -0.21
N ARG A 57 -8.36 -0.32 0.32
CA ARG A 57 -9.41 0.05 1.30
C ARG A 57 -8.80 0.72 2.53
N LYS A 58 -7.71 0.18 3.08
CA LYS A 58 -6.99 0.82 4.19
C LYS A 58 -6.50 2.23 3.81
N MET A 59 -6.02 2.42 2.58
CA MET A 59 -5.60 3.74 2.10
C MET A 59 -6.77 4.74 2.04
N CYS A 60 -7.95 4.28 1.62
CA CYS A 60 -9.16 5.08 1.60
C CYS A 60 -9.57 5.62 2.98
N TYR A 61 -9.40 4.84 4.05
CA TYR A 61 -9.62 5.33 5.42
C TYR A 61 -8.66 6.46 5.83
N TYR A 62 -7.45 6.52 5.24
CA TYR A 62 -6.56 7.65 5.44
C TYR A 62 -6.92 8.84 4.55
N PHE A 63 -7.37 8.61 3.31
CA PHE A 63 -7.62 9.67 2.32
C PHE A 63 -8.92 10.42 2.52
N GLU A 64 -10.02 9.73 2.82
CA GLU A 64 -11.35 10.33 2.94
C GLU A 64 -11.39 11.53 3.93
N PRO A 65 -10.89 11.40 5.16
CA PRO A 65 -10.92 12.51 6.13
C PRO A 65 -10.08 13.73 5.71
N ILE A 66 -9.10 13.54 4.81
CA ILE A 66 -8.13 14.57 4.41
C ILE A 66 -8.21 14.93 2.93
N ARG A 67 -9.31 14.58 2.24
CA ARG A 67 -9.47 14.78 0.79
C ARG A 67 -9.18 16.20 0.31
N ALA A 68 -9.50 17.22 1.12
CA ALA A 68 -9.17 18.62 0.82
C ALA A 68 -7.64 18.88 0.82
N ALA A 69 -6.91 18.28 1.76
CA ALA A 69 -5.45 18.38 1.86
C ALA A 69 -4.74 17.62 0.72
N ILE A 70 -5.37 16.57 0.17
CA ILE A 70 -4.90 15.86 -1.04
C ILE A 70 -5.21 16.66 -2.30
N ALA A 71 -6.42 17.22 -2.40
CA ALA A 71 -6.86 17.99 -3.55
C ALA A 71 -6.01 19.24 -3.80
N GLN A 72 -5.55 19.91 -2.75
CA GLN A 72 -4.72 21.12 -2.85
C GLN A 72 -3.42 20.92 -3.66
N PRO A 73 -2.54 19.94 -3.36
CA PRO A 73 -1.36 19.68 -4.19
C PRO A 73 -1.72 19.04 -5.53
N PHE A 74 -2.77 18.21 -5.62
CA PHE A 74 -3.22 17.64 -6.89
C PHE A 74 -3.65 18.69 -7.91
N SER A 75 -4.40 19.71 -7.49
CA SER A 75 -4.88 20.77 -8.39
C SER A 75 -3.74 21.58 -9.01
N THR A 76 -2.55 21.53 -8.39
CA THR A 76 -1.32 22.15 -8.90
C THR A 76 -0.45 21.21 -9.74
N ARG A 77 -0.99 20.04 -10.11
CA ARG A 77 -0.30 18.97 -10.86
C ARG A 77 0.95 18.44 -10.15
N MET A 78 0.94 18.44 -8.82
CA MET A 78 2.01 17.84 -8.04
C MET A 78 2.13 16.33 -8.35
N PRO A 79 3.33 15.80 -8.59
CA PRO A 79 3.53 14.36 -8.76
C PRO A 79 3.03 13.56 -7.54
N LYS A 80 2.43 12.40 -7.80
CA LYS A 80 1.77 11.56 -6.78
C LYS A 80 2.73 11.13 -5.67
N ASP A 81 3.97 10.80 -6.04
CA ASP A 81 5.04 10.47 -5.10
C ASP A 81 5.37 11.64 -4.14
N ARG A 82 5.29 12.88 -4.63
CA ARG A 82 5.54 14.09 -3.84
C ARG A 82 4.36 14.39 -2.92
N VAL A 83 3.13 14.13 -3.36
CA VAL A 83 1.93 14.21 -2.53
C VAL A 83 2.03 13.21 -1.38
N CYS A 84 2.26 11.93 -1.66
CA CYS A 84 2.41 10.91 -0.62
C CYS A 84 3.53 11.24 0.39
N LYS A 85 4.68 11.76 -0.07
CA LYS A 85 5.76 12.21 0.82
C LYS A 85 5.39 13.41 1.71
N ARG A 86 4.47 14.27 1.27
CA ARG A 86 3.92 15.34 2.11
C ARG A 86 3.00 14.75 3.17
N LEU A 87 2.04 13.91 2.76
CA LEU A 87 1.11 13.23 3.68
C LEU A 87 1.85 12.40 4.73
N LYS A 88 2.97 11.77 4.36
CA LYS A 88 3.85 11.03 5.28
C LYS A 88 4.30 11.85 6.50
N LYS A 89 4.48 13.17 6.34
CA LYS A 89 4.95 14.02 7.44
C LYS A 89 3.91 14.12 8.55
N ASP A 90 2.64 14.06 8.19
CA ASP A 90 1.50 14.15 9.11
C ASP A 90 1.11 12.76 9.61
N ASN A 91 1.12 11.76 8.72
CA ASN A 91 0.88 10.36 9.07
C ASN A 91 1.88 9.45 8.34
N ALA A 92 2.87 8.95 9.08
CA ALA A 92 3.90 8.06 8.53
C ALA A 92 3.32 6.77 7.94
N GLU A 93 2.21 6.26 8.47
CA GLU A 93 1.59 4.99 8.04
C GLU A 93 1.20 5.00 6.56
N ILE A 94 0.81 6.16 6.01
CA ILE A 94 0.42 6.33 4.60
C ILE A 94 1.49 5.80 3.64
N CYS A 95 2.77 5.96 3.99
CA CYS A 95 3.88 5.48 3.18
C CYS A 95 4.46 4.14 3.63
N GLU A 96 3.97 3.60 4.76
CA GLU A 96 4.36 2.29 5.27
C GLU A 96 3.41 1.17 4.83
N VAL A 97 2.17 1.49 4.45
CA VAL A 97 1.27 0.50 3.83
C VAL A 97 1.86 0.06 2.49
N LYS A 98 2.01 -1.25 2.35
CA LYS A 98 2.60 -1.92 1.18
C LYS A 98 1.68 -3.01 0.69
N TYR A 99 1.77 -3.30 -0.60
CA TYR A 99 1.10 -4.50 -1.12
C TYR A 99 1.82 -5.74 -0.59
N PRO A 100 1.07 -6.82 -0.30
CA PRO A 100 1.67 -8.07 0.07
C PRO A 100 2.74 -8.45 -0.97
N VAL A 101 3.86 -8.98 -0.49
CA VAL A 101 4.85 -9.52 -1.41
C VAL A 101 4.24 -10.77 -2.04
N GLN A 102 3.82 -10.66 -3.30
CA GLN A 102 3.43 -11.82 -4.06
C GLN A 102 4.65 -12.75 -4.18
N VAL A 103 4.48 -13.93 -3.59
CA VAL A 103 5.39 -15.05 -3.74
C VAL A 103 4.80 -15.87 -4.86
N ASP A 104 5.25 -15.66 -6.09
CA ASP A 104 4.83 -16.49 -7.22
C ASP A 104 4.95 -17.97 -6.83
N GLU A 105 3.89 -18.74 -7.04
CA GLU A 105 3.93 -20.17 -6.80
C GLU A 105 4.88 -20.88 -7.78
N ASN A 106 5.21 -20.20 -8.89
CA ASN A 106 6.05 -20.68 -9.99
C ASN A 106 7.55 -20.40 -9.82
N ILE A 107 8.00 -19.73 -8.75
CA ILE A 107 9.44 -19.58 -8.49
C ILE A 107 10.01 -20.78 -7.74
N SER A 108 11.18 -21.23 -8.17
CA SER A 108 11.85 -22.37 -7.56
C SER A 108 12.16 -22.09 -6.07
N PRO A 109 12.30 -23.13 -5.23
CA PRO A 109 12.68 -22.96 -3.82
C PRO A 109 13.96 -22.12 -3.63
N GLU A 110 14.91 -22.24 -4.57
CA GLU A 110 16.18 -21.51 -4.56
C GLU A 110 15.99 -20.02 -4.85
N GLU A 111 15.19 -19.68 -5.85
CA GLU A 111 14.85 -18.29 -6.19
C GLU A 111 14.05 -17.62 -5.07
N PHE A 112 13.13 -18.37 -4.45
CA PHE A 112 12.37 -17.90 -3.30
C PHE A 112 13.28 -17.57 -2.13
N LEU A 113 14.21 -18.47 -1.78
CA LEU A 113 15.18 -18.23 -0.71
C LEU A 113 16.11 -17.06 -1.03
N ALA A 114 16.59 -16.95 -2.27
CA ALA A 114 17.42 -15.84 -2.72
C ALA A 114 16.68 -14.49 -2.61
N LYS A 115 15.38 -14.46 -2.92
CA LYS A 115 14.51 -13.28 -2.76
C LYS A 115 14.39 -12.87 -1.30
N LEU A 116 14.12 -13.81 -0.38
CA LEU A 116 14.05 -13.54 1.06
C LEU A 116 15.38 -13.02 1.62
N LYS A 117 16.51 -13.60 1.19
CA LYS A 117 17.85 -13.15 1.60
C LYS A 117 18.15 -11.70 1.20
N LYS A 118 17.54 -11.18 0.13
CA LYS A 118 17.69 -9.78 -0.32
C LYS A 118 16.80 -8.79 0.44
N MET A 119 15.75 -9.26 1.13
CA MET A 119 14.83 -8.40 1.89
C MET A 119 15.41 -7.95 3.23
N ARG A 120 14.92 -6.84 3.77
CA ARG A 120 15.25 -6.38 5.14
C ARG A 120 14.36 -7.07 6.17
N VAL A 121 14.81 -7.11 7.42
CA VAL A 121 14.03 -7.73 8.52
C VAL A 121 12.62 -7.13 8.66
N LYS A 122 12.44 -5.82 8.45
CA LYS A 122 11.09 -5.19 8.46
C LYS A 122 10.16 -5.79 7.38
N GLU A 123 10.70 -6.12 6.21
CA GLU A 123 9.93 -6.70 5.10
C GLU A 123 9.60 -8.17 5.36
N LEU A 124 10.54 -8.92 5.93
CA LEU A 124 10.32 -10.31 6.36
C LEU A 124 9.22 -10.38 7.44
N LYS A 125 9.27 -9.49 8.44
CA LYS A 125 8.19 -9.35 9.44
C LYS A 125 6.84 -9.00 8.80
N GLY A 126 6.85 -8.16 7.76
CA GLY A 126 5.66 -7.85 6.98
C GLY A 126 5.02 -9.10 6.36
N ILE A 127 5.83 -9.95 5.71
CA ILE A 127 5.34 -11.21 5.11
C ILE A 127 4.69 -12.11 6.17
N LEU A 128 5.30 -12.24 7.34
CA LEU A 128 4.75 -13.03 8.44
C LEU A 128 3.43 -12.45 8.96
N ASN A 129 3.37 -11.14 9.17
CA ASN A 129 2.17 -10.44 9.60
C ASN A 129 1.02 -10.58 8.59
N ASP A 130 1.33 -10.52 7.29
CA ASP A 130 0.34 -10.66 6.22
C ASP A 130 -0.28 -12.06 6.19
N ARG A 131 0.49 -13.07 6.61
CA ARG A 131 0.03 -14.45 6.82
C ARG A 131 -0.62 -14.68 8.18
N GLY A 132 -0.72 -13.66 9.04
CA GLY A 132 -1.21 -13.77 10.41
C GLY A 132 -0.28 -14.58 11.34
N VAL A 133 0.97 -14.80 10.94
CA VAL A 133 1.95 -15.60 11.68
C VAL A 133 2.84 -14.68 12.50
N LYS A 134 2.92 -14.92 13.81
CA LYS A 134 3.98 -14.36 14.65
C LYS A 134 5.21 -15.26 14.62
N CYS A 135 6.41 -14.69 14.63
CA CYS A 135 7.61 -15.44 14.95
C CYS A 135 8.05 -15.14 16.38
N GLU A 136 7.78 -16.07 17.28
CA GLU A 136 8.28 -16.01 18.66
C GLU A 136 9.72 -16.53 18.69
N GLY A 137 10.64 -15.75 19.25
CA GLY A 137 12.06 -16.12 19.36
C GLY A 137 12.92 -15.90 18.12
N CYS A 138 12.41 -15.33 17.01
CA CYS A 138 13.26 -14.90 15.90
C CYS A 138 14.16 -13.72 16.34
N LEU A 139 15.47 -13.94 16.45
CA LEU A 139 16.44 -12.92 16.82
C LEU A 139 17.25 -12.46 15.60
N GLU A 140 17.61 -13.39 14.73
CA GLU A 140 18.43 -13.15 13.56
C GLU A 140 17.60 -13.15 12.28
N LYS A 141 18.15 -12.56 11.22
CA LYS A 141 17.49 -12.49 9.91
C LYS A 141 17.11 -13.88 9.39
N ASP A 142 17.99 -14.86 9.58
CA ASP A 142 17.79 -16.21 9.08
C ASP A 142 16.66 -16.93 9.80
N ASP A 143 16.37 -16.61 11.07
CA ASP A 143 15.20 -17.12 11.79
C ASP A 143 13.90 -16.68 11.11
N PHE A 144 13.81 -15.40 10.73
CA PHE A 144 12.64 -14.88 10.02
C PHE A 144 12.48 -15.54 8.65
N ILE A 145 13.58 -15.73 7.92
CA ILE A 145 13.56 -16.42 6.61
C ILE A 145 13.06 -17.85 6.79
N LYS A 146 13.60 -18.59 7.76
CA LYS A 146 13.18 -19.97 8.04
C LYS A 146 11.68 -20.04 8.35
N ARG A 147 11.18 -19.14 9.21
CA ARG A 147 9.76 -19.09 9.56
C ARG A 147 8.86 -18.77 8.36
N ILE A 148 9.33 -17.93 7.44
CA ILE A 148 8.61 -17.62 6.19
C ILE A 148 8.59 -18.83 5.25
N VAL A 149 9.66 -19.61 5.18
CA VAL A 149 9.70 -20.83 4.36
C VAL A 149 8.74 -21.89 4.91
N GLU A 150 8.73 -22.11 6.22
CA GLU A 150 7.82 -23.05 6.90
C GLU A 150 6.34 -22.72 6.67
N THR A 151 6.02 -21.43 6.62
CA THR A 151 4.64 -20.94 6.45
C THR A 151 4.31 -20.54 5.02
N LYS A 152 5.07 -21.01 4.01
CA LYS A 152 4.82 -20.68 2.59
C LYS A 152 3.39 -21.02 2.15
N HIS A 153 2.85 -22.14 2.62
CA HIS A 153 1.50 -22.63 2.34
C HIS A 153 0.37 -21.78 2.97
N MET A 154 0.69 -20.86 3.87
CA MET A 154 -0.28 -19.96 4.53
C MET A 154 -0.39 -18.61 3.82
N SER A 155 0.11 -18.50 2.58
CA SER A 155 -0.01 -17.27 1.81
C SER A 155 -1.50 -17.06 1.52
N THR A 156 -2.08 -16.01 2.10
CA THR A 156 -3.48 -15.65 1.92
C THR A 156 -3.67 -15.08 0.53
N ASP A 157 -4.40 -15.83 -0.32
CA ASP A 157 -5.03 -15.28 -1.52
C ASP A 157 -6.02 -14.19 -1.07
N LEU A 158 -5.62 -12.92 -1.28
CA LEU A 158 -6.47 -11.74 -1.17
C LEU A 158 -6.24 -10.84 -2.37
#